data_AF-A0A2V5M3A9-F1
#
_entry.id   AF-A0A2V5M3A9-F1
#
_cell.length_a   1.000
_cell.length_b   1.000
_cell.length_c   1.000
_cell.angle_alpha   90.00
_cell.angle_beta   90.00
_cell.angle_gamma   90.00
#
_symmetry.space_group_name_H-M   'P 1'
#
loop_
_entity.id
_entity.type
_entity.pdbx_description
1 polymer ?
#
loop_
_entity_poly.entity_id
_entity_poly.type
_entity_poly.pdbx_seq_one_letter_code
_entity_poly.pdbx_strand_id
1 'polypeptide(L)' 'MNALLFEQPVWFAPRPLMLEEGAQDREEFIYHRPVLVHEAIDLLALTPGTLVLDGTCGGGGHSEAILKTGADVLA' A
#
# COMPACT_ATOMS: atom_id res chain seq x y z
N MET A 1 -9.96 -48.33 -27.24
CA MET A 1 -10.04 -49.17 -26.03
C MET A 1 -8.95 -48.71 -25.08
N ASN A 2 -9.24 -48.64 -23.77
CA ASN A 2 -8.37 -48.22 -22.66
C ASN A 2 -7.85 -46.76 -22.74
N ALA A 3 -8.18 -45.81 -21.86
CA ALA A 3 -8.40 -45.78 -20.39
C ALA A 3 -7.11 -45.58 -19.57
N LEU A 4 -7.07 -44.40 -18.92
CA LEU A 4 -6.52 -44.07 -17.59
C LEU A 4 -5.11 -44.58 -17.22
N LEU A 5 -4.25 -43.68 -16.69
CA LEU A 5 -3.89 -43.65 -15.26
C LEU A 5 -2.90 -42.52 -14.93
N PHE A 6 -3.18 -41.79 -13.85
CA PHE A 6 -2.22 -40.97 -13.11
C PHE A 6 -1.26 -41.88 -12.32
N GLU A 7 0.02 -41.53 -12.22
CA GLU A 7 1.03 -41.87 -11.18
C GLU A 7 2.23 -40.91 -11.41
N GLN A 8 3.03 -40.38 -10.47
CA GLN A 8 2.89 -39.93 -9.07
C GLN A 8 3.85 -38.71 -8.88
N PRO A 9 3.69 -37.80 -7.90
CA PRO A 9 4.52 -36.59 -7.78
C PRO A 9 5.86 -36.88 -7.08
N VAL A 10 6.98 -36.48 -7.69
CA VAL A 10 8.30 -36.53 -7.03
C VAL A 10 8.58 -35.22 -6.30
N TRP A 11 8.15 -35.16 -5.04
CA TRP A 11 8.77 -34.28 -4.04
C TRP A 11 10.01 -34.97 -3.44
N PHE A 12 10.92 -34.17 -2.87
CA PHE A 12 12.19 -34.56 -2.25
C PHE A 12 13.35 -34.96 -3.18
N ALA A 13 14.11 -33.95 -3.60
CA ALA A 13 15.56 -34.05 -3.70
C ALA A 13 16.18 -32.83 -2.98
N PRO A 14 16.99 -33.00 -1.91
CA PRO A 14 17.71 -31.90 -1.29
C PRO A 14 18.94 -31.55 -2.15
N ARG A 15 18.69 -30.97 -3.33
CA ARG A 15 19.73 -30.24 -4.04
C ARG A 15 19.95 -28.94 -3.26
N PRO A 16 21.18 -28.59 -2.85
CA PRO A 16 21.44 -27.28 -2.25
C PRO A 16 21.02 -26.22 -3.25
N LEU A 17 19.91 -25.53 -2.96
CA LEU A 17 19.57 -24.31 -3.64
C LEU A 17 20.59 -23.29 -3.14
N MET A 18 21.65 -23.08 -3.92
CA MET A 18 22.38 -21.82 -3.86
C MET A 18 21.36 -20.75 -4.23
N LEU A 19 20.76 -20.17 -3.20
CA LEU A 19 20.11 -18.88 -3.31
C LEU A 19 21.24 -17.90 -3.61
N GLU A 20 21.46 -17.66 -4.90
CA GLU A 20 21.96 -16.38 -5.35
C GLU A 20 20.97 -15.35 -4.81
N GLU A 21 21.24 -14.81 -3.61
CA GLU A 21 20.56 -13.62 -3.10
C GLU A 21 21.01 -12.44 -3.96
N GLY A 22 20.49 -12.41 -5.18
CA GLY A 22 20.48 -11.22 -6.01
C GLY A 22 19.84 -10.13 -5.16
N ALA A 23 20.64 -9.15 -4.77
CA ALA A 23 20.17 -8.00 -4.02
C ALA A 23 18.99 -7.44 -4.79
N GLN A 24 17.79 -7.60 -4.23
CA GLN A 24 16.58 -7.09 -4.86
C GLN A 24 16.78 -5.59 -5.04
N ASP A 25 16.74 -5.12 -6.29
CA ASP A 25 16.70 -3.69 -6.55
C ASP A 25 15.58 -3.13 -5.70
N ARG A 26 15.94 -2.27 -4.73
CA ARG A 26 14.93 -1.57 -3.95
C ARG A 26 14.24 -0.63 -4.93
N GLU A 27 13.09 -1.04 -5.43
CA GLU A 27 12.23 -0.12 -6.15
C GLU A 27 12.04 1.11 -5.27
N GLU A 28 12.49 2.26 -5.79
CA GLU A 28 12.36 3.53 -5.11
C GLU A 28 10.88 3.89 -5.13
N PHE A 29 10.15 3.45 -4.10
CA PHE A 29 8.70 3.62 -3.99
C PHE A 29 8.33 5.10 -3.98
N ILE A 30 8.04 5.64 -5.16
CA ILE A 30 7.50 6.98 -5.35
C ILE A 30 6.14 7.02 -4.66
N TYR A 31 6.08 7.69 -3.51
CA TYR A 31 4.85 7.79 -2.72
C TYR A 31 3.77 8.54 -3.51
N HIS A 32 2.53 8.05 -3.47
CA HIS A 32 1.44 8.59 -4.28
C HIS A 32 1.09 10.03 -3.88
N ARG A 33 1.18 10.96 -4.84
CA ARG A 33 0.81 12.36 -4.62
C ARG A 33 -0.72 12.50 -4.49
N PRO A 34 -1.26 13.03 -3.38
CA PRO A 34 -2.71 13.14 -3.21
C PRO A 34 -3.35 14.05 -4.27
N VAL A 35 -4.45 13.58 -4.85
CA VAL A 35 -5.16 14.27 -5.94
C VAL A 35 -5.96 15.44 -5.38
N LEU A 36 -5.85 16.62 -6.01
CA LEU A 36 -6.57 17.85 -5.63
C LEU A 36 -6.41 18.24 -4.15
N VAL A 37 -5.20 18.07 -3.60
CA VAL A 37 -4.94 18.27 -2.17
C VAL A 37 -5.09 19.72 -1.72
N HIS A 38 -4.75 20.68 -2.57
CA HIS A 38 -4.86 22.10 -2.22
C HIS A 38 -6.33 22.53 -2.22
N GLU A 39 -7.05 22.16 -3.27
CA GLU A 39 -8.47 22.42 -3.45
C GLU A 39 -9.31 21.78 -2.33
N ALA A 40 -8.95 20.57 -1.88
CA ALA A 40 -9.58 19.92 -0.75
C ALA A 40 -9.39 20.70 0.57
N ILE A 41 -8.17 21.14 0.88
CA ILE A 41 -7.88 21.92 2.10
C ILE A 41 -8.57 23.29 2.06
N ASP A 42 -8.51 23.99 0.92
CA ASP A 42 -9.15 25.31 0.74
C ASP A 42 -10.67 25.23 0.89
N LEU A 43 -11.32 24.19 0.31
CA LEU A 43 -12.77 24.00 0.39
C LEU A 43 -13.25 23.47 1.75
N LEU A 44 -12.43 22.71 2.47
CA LEU A 44 -12.74 22.29 3.84
C LEU A 44 -12.69 23.45 4.85
N ALA A 45 -12.05 24.57 4.50
CA ALA A 45 -12.00 25.82 5.29
C ALA A 45 -11.61 25.58 6.77
N LEU A 46 -10.65 24.69 6.98
CA LEU A 46 -10.28 24.16 8.29
C LEU A 46 -9.72 25.23 9.23
N THR A 47 -10.13 25.18 10.50
CA THR A 47 -9.48 25.93 11.59
C THR A 47 -8.76 24.95 12.54
N PRO A 48 -7.69 25.39 13.24
CA PRO A 48 -7.02 24.55 14.23
C PRO A 48 -7.99 24.01 15.29
N GLY A 49 -7.86 22.73 15.63
CA GLY A 49 -8.77 22.02 16.54
C GLY A 49 -10.11 21.59 15.92
N THR A 50 -10.30 21.73 14.60
CA THR A 50 -11.42 21.08 13.90
C THR A 50 -11.18 19.57 13.87
N LEU A 51 -12.19 18.76 14.25
CA LEU A 51 -12.15 17.31 14.05
C LEU A 51 -12.75 16.95 12.69
N VAL A 52 -11.96 16.29 11.84
CA VAL A 52 -12.33 15.90 10.47
C VAL A 52 -12.43 14.38 10.35
N LEU A 53 -13.41 13.88 9.59
CA LEU A 53 -13.53 12.46 9.24
C LEU A 53 -13.02 12.21 7.82
N ASP A 54 -11.91 11.49 7.66
CA ASP A 54 -11.41 11.01 6.37
C ASP A 54 -11.91 9.58 6.11
N GLY A 55 -13.16 9.47 5.66
CA GLY A 55 -13.79 8.18 5.35
C GLY A 55 -13.18 7.41 4.16
N THR A 56 -12.08 7.89 3.58
CA THR A 56 -11.41 7.33 2.40
C THR A 56 -9.87 7.34 2.52
N CYS A 57 -9.34 7.43 3.75
CA CYS A 57 -7.94 7.69 4.07
C CYS A 57 -6.91 6.98 3.17
N GLY A 58 -7.09 5.69 2.91
CA GLY A 58 -6.28 4.93 1.95
C GLY A 58 -4.81 4.91 2.35
N GLY A 59 -3.96 5.63 1.61
CA GLY A 59 -2.54 5.81 1.96
C GLY A 59 -2.27 6.85 3.06
N GLY A 60 -3.25 7.70 3.38
CA GLY A 60 -3.16 8.74 4.41
C GLY A 60 -2.73 10.14 3.92
N GLY A 61 -2.52 10.34 2.62
CA GLY A 61 -1.97 11.61 2.11
C GLY A 61 -2.89 12.83 2.21
N HIS A 62 -4.22 12.67 2.17
CA HIS A 62 -5.16 13.75 2.47
C HIS A 62 -5.25 14.00 3.97
N SER A 63 -5.37 12.95 4.78
CA SER A 63 -5.24 13.00 6.24
C SER A 63 -3.98 13.75 6.71
N GLU A 64 -2.81 13.49 6.11
CA GLU A 64 -1.54 14.19 6.42
C GLU A 64 -1.62 15.69 6.09
N ALA A 65 -2.27 16.06 4.99
CA ALA A 65 -2.48 17.47 4.62
C ALA A 65 -3.43 18.19 5.58
N ILE A 66 -4.47 17.50 6.08
CA ILE A 66 -5.42 18.02 7.07
C ILE A 66 -4.73 18.24 8.41
N LEU A 67 -3.94 17.27 8.90
CA LEU A 67 -3.18 17.39 10.15
C LEU A 67 -2.19 18.58 10.11
N LYS A 68 -1.62 18.90 8.95
CA LYS A 68 -0.74 20.06 8.75
C LYS A 68 -1.44 21.41 8.92
N THR A 69 -2.77 21.49 8.89
CA THR A 69 -3.52 22.72 9.23
C THR A 69 -3.76 22.89 10.73
N GLY A 70 -3.32 21.94 11.56
CA GLY A 70 -3.63 21.89 13.00
C GLY A 70 -5.05 21.40 13.32
N ALA A 71 -5.74 20.80 12.35
CA ALA A 71 -6.95 20.03 12.58
C ALA A 71 -6.61 18.61 13.10
N ASP A 72 -7.56 17.97 13.77
CA ASP A 72 -7.49 16.55 14.16
C ASP A 72 -8.22 15.68 13.11
N VAL A 73 -7.76 14.45 12.92
CA VAL A 73 -8.34 13.51 11.94
C VAL A 73 -8.75 12.20 12.61
N LEU A 74 -9.98 11.77 12.31
CA LEU A 74 -10.43 10.39 12.42
C LEU A 74 -10.46 9.78 11.02
N ALA A 75 -9.82 8.63 10.84
CA ALA A 75 -9.61 7.94 9.57
C ALA A 75 -9.94 6.45 9.68
#